data_AF-A0A0D0SD59-F1
#
_entry.id   AF-A0A0D0SD59-F1
#
_cell.length_a   1.000
_cell.length_b   1.000
_cell.length_c   1.000
_cell.angle_alpha   90.00
_cell.angle_beta   90.00
_cell.angle_gamma   90.00
#
_symmetry.space_group_name_H-M   'P 1'
#
loop_
_entity.id
_entity.type
_entity.pdbx_description
1 polymer ?
#
loop_
_entity_poly.entity_id
_entity_poly.type
_entity_poly.pdbx_seq_one_letter_code
_entity_poly.pdbx_strand_id
1 'polypeptide(L)' 'MEQRFEVAKMLKQNKVYTEIMQKTNASSATISRVNRMLNLGTGRLGEILEQMEDKEETE' A
#
# COMPACT_ATOMS: atom_id res chain seq x y z
N MET A 1 3.03 -8.67 9.17
CA MET A 1 2.68 -7.29 8.78
C MET A 1 2.93 -7.00 7.29
N GLU A 2 3.61 -7.90 6.56
CA GLU A 2 3.90 -7.81 5.12
C GLU A 2 2.70 -7.44 4.22
N GLN A 3 1.57 -8.15 4.35
CA GLN A 3 0.42 -7.94 3.44
C GLN A 3 -0.12 -6.51 3.43
N ARG A 4 -0.10 -5.80 4.56
CA ARG A 4 -0.62 -4.42 4.62
C ARG A 4 0.31 -3.45 3.89
N PHE A 5 1.61 -3.73 3.91
CA PHE A 5 2.61 -2.93 3.23
C PHE A 5 2.52 -3.12 1.71
N GLU A 6 2.41 -4.36 1.24
CA GLU A 6 2.14 -4.63 -0.19
C GLU A 6 0.85 -3.98 -0.66
N VAL A 7 -0.24 -4.11 0.10
CA VAL A 7 -1.51 -3.44 -0.23
C VAL A 7 -1.32 -1.93 -0.36
N ALA A 8 -0.56 -1.31 0.54
CA ALA A 8 -0.29 0.12 0.51
C ALA A 8 0.55 0.53 -0.71
N LYS A 9 1.60 -0.24 -1.07
CA LYS A 9 2.41 -0.05 -2.27
C LYS A 9 1.55 -0.13 -3.53
N MET A 10 0.70 -1.15 -3.64
CA MET A 10 -0.19 -1.32 -4.79
C MET A 10 -1.26 -0.22 -4.87
N LEU A 11 -1.81 0.23 -3.74
CA LEU A 11 -2.74 1.36 -3.71
C LEU A 11 -2.06 2.66 -4.17
N LYS A 12 -0.80 2.89 -3.79
CA LYS A 12 0.00 4.05 -4.26
C LYS A 12 0.25 3.99 -5.77
N GLN A 13 0.45 2.78 -6.31
CA GLN A 13 0.55 2.51 -7.75
C GLN A 13 -0.79 2.56 -8.51
N ASN A 14 -1.87 3.06 -7.89
CA ASN A 14 -3.21 3.15 -8.47
C ASN A 14 -3.76 1.81 -9.00
N LYS A 15 -3.37 0.68 -8.38
CA LYS A 15 -3.90 -0.63 -8.73
C LYS A 15 -5.36 -0.79 -8.30
N VAL A 16 -6.14 -1.53 -9.10
CA VAL A 16 -7.55 -1.83 -8.78
C VAL A 16 -7.64 -2.84 -7.65
N TYR A 17 -8.68 -2.70 -6.82
CA TYR A 17 -8.89 -3.52 -5.63
C TYR A 17 -8.86 -5.02 -5.91
N THR A 18 -9.40 -5.46 -7.05
CA THR A 18 -9.39 -6.87 -7.48
C THR A 18 -7.99 -7.41 -7.68
N GLU A 19 -7.08 -6.67 -8.34
CA GLU A 19 -5.67 -7.06 -8.49
C GLU A 19 -4.97 -7.17 -7.13
N ILE A 20 -5.23 -6.21 -6.25
CA ILE A 20 -4.63 -6.17 -4.91
C ILE A 20 -5.09 -7.38 -4.10
N MET A 21 -6.38 -7.70 -4.12
CA MET A 21 -6.94 -8.88 -3.46
C MET A 21 -6.32 -10.17 -3.99
N GLN A 22 -6.15 -10.30 -5.31
CA GLN A 22 -5.57 -11.49 -5.93
C GLN A 22 -4.09 -11.67 -5.57
N LYS A 23 -3.29 -10.59 -5.56
CA LYS A 23 -1.85 -10.68 -5.26
C LYS A 23 -1.56 -10.84 -3.78
N THR A 24 -2.22 -10.05 -2.93
CA THR A 24 -1.90 -9.99 -1.49
C THR A 24 -2.74 -10.95 -0.65
N ASN A 25 -3.76 -11.58 -1.27
CA ASN A 25 -4.79 -12.38 -0.62
C ASN A 25 -5.51 -11.63 0.54
N ALA A 26 -5.47 -10.30 0.50
CA ALA A 26 -6.08 -9.44 1.50
C ALA A 26 -7.58 -9.26 1.24
N SER A 27 -8.38 -9.19 2.30
CA SER A 27 -9.80 -8.89 2.19
C SER A 27 -10.06 -7.43 1.81
N SER A 28 -11.19 -7.15 1.16
CA SER A 28 -11.59 -5.77 0.80
C SER A 28 -11.68 -4.85 2.03
N ALA A 29 -12.08 -5.40 3.19
CA ALA A 29 -12.09 -4.68 4.47
C ALA A 29 -10.69 -4.32 4.97
N THR A 30 -9.67 -5.10 4.63
CA THR A 30 -8.27 -4.81 4.93
C THR A 30 -7.75 -3.72 4.01
N ILE A 31 -8.00 -3.84 2.70
CA ILE A 31 -7.62 -2.82 1.70
C ILE A 31 -8.26 -1.48 2.02
N SER A 32 -9.55 -1.46 2.39
CA SER A 32 -10.24 -0.23 2.79
C SER A 32 -9.59 0.45 4.00
N ARG A 33 -9.17 -0.32 5.02
CA ARG A 33 -8.47 0.22 6.19
C ARG A 33 -7.12 0.82 5.81
N VAL A 34 -6.34 0.14 4.97
CA VAL A 34 -5.05 0.64 4.48
C VAL A 34 -5.24 1.88 3.61
N ASN A 35 -6.21 1.88 2.71
CA ASN A 35 -6.52 3.02 1.85
C ASN A 35 -6.91 4.27 2.65
N ARG A 36 -7.67 4.10 3.74
CA ARG A 36 -7.97 5.19 4.68
C ARG A 36 -6.72 5.66 5.40
N MET A 37 -5.85 4.77 5.87
CA MET A 37 -4.60 5.16 6.53
C MET A 37 -3.65 5.90 5.58
N LEU A 38 -3.66 5.56 4.29
CA LEU A 38 -2.84 6.18 3.26
C LEU A 38 -3.38 7.57 2.87
N ASN A 39 -4.69 7.69 2.62
CA ASN A 39 -5.30 8.92 2.09
C ASN A 39 -5.86 9.88 3.16
N LEU A 40 -6.35 9.36 4.29
CA LEU A 40 -6.96 10.16 5.37
C LEU A 40 -6.04 10.31 6.60
N GLY A 41 -4.91 9.59 6.63
CA GLY A 41 -3.92 9.69 7.69
C GLY A 41 -3.00 10.90 7.53
N THR A 42 -2.05 11.05 8.43
CA THR A 42 -1.06 12.14 8.48
C THR A 42 0.01 12.09 7.36
N GLY A 43 -0.22 11.39 6.24
CA GLY A 43 0.74 11.28 5.13
C GLY A 43 1.98 10.41 5.39
N ARG A 44 2.38 10.20 6.65
CA ARG A 44 3.59 9.44 7.03
C ARG A 44 3.71 8.05 6.40
N LEU A 45 2.59 7.35 6.20
CA LEU A 45 2.62 6.02 5.58
C LEU A 45 3.06 6.12 4.11
N GLY A 46 2.57 7.14 3.40
CA GLY A 46 2.94 7.44 2.02
C GLY A 46 4.39 7.89 1.87
N GLU A 47 4.89 8.71 2.81
CA GLU A 47 6.29 9.16 2.87
C GLU A 47 7.25 7.99 3.13
N ILE A 48 6.92 7.09 4.08
CA ILE A 48 7.73 5.90 4.36
C ILE A 48 7.76 4.96 3.15
N LEU A 49 6.63 4.78 2.48
CA LEU A 49 6.56 4.00 1.24
C LEU A 49 7.43 4.62 0.15
N GLU A 50 7.40 5.94 -0.01
CA GLU A 50 8.25 6.66 -0.96
C GLU A 50 9.73 6.47 -0.66
N GLN A 51 10.14 6.66 0.60
CA GLN A 51 11.53 6.47 1.01
C GLN A 51 12.01 5.03 0.85
N MET A 52 11.11 4.05 0.92
CA MET A 52 11.44 2.64 0.69
C MET A 52 11.54 2.31 -0.80
N GLU A 53 10.66 2.86 -1.65
CA GLU A 53 10.75 2.70 -3.11
C GLU A 53 12.00 3.38 -3.67
N ASP A 54 12.34 4.59 -3.21
CA ASP A 54 13.55 5.32 -3.61
C ASP A 54 14.85 4.58 -3.22
N LYS A 55 14.81 3.81 -2.13
CA LYS A 55 15.92 2.95 -1.70
C LYS A 55 16.08 1.68 -2.52
N GLU A 56 15.00 1.10 -3.05
CA GLU A 56 15.07 -0.07 -3.94
C GLU A 56 15.59 0.29 -5.33
N GLU A 57 15.48 1.56 -5.77
CA GLU A 57 15.93 2.01 -7.10
C GLU A 57 17.44 2.35 -7.16
N THR A 58 18.16 2.28 -6.03
CA THR A 58 19.59 2.61 -5.94
C THR A 58 20.50 1.39 -5.72
N GLU A 59 20.00 0.16 -5.85
CA GLU A 59 20.82 -1.08 -5.81
C GLU A 59 20.98 -1.75 -7.18
#